data_AF-X0W877-F1
#
_entry.id   AF-X0W877-F1
#
_cell.length_a   1.000
_cell.length_b   1.000
_cell.length_c   1.000
_cell.angle_alpha   90.00
_cell.angle_beta   90.00
_cell.angle_gamma   90.00
#
_symmetry.space_group_name_H-M   'P 1'
#
loop_
_entity.id
_entity.type
_entity.pdbx_description
1 polymer ?
#
loop_
_entity_poly.entity_id
_entity_poly.type
_entity_poly.pdbx_seq_one_letter_code
_entity_poly.pdbx_strand_id
1 'polypeptide(L)'
;ASAINNSGQIVGNTWAYSGDPHQPQGAARAALFDITGQGNNLDLGTLDDLDSYAMSINNKGQIVGECGDPIEANSYATLFDETGGGNNINLNDLIDPNLGWSLNYAPCINDNGWIVGAGYNAAGHLHAYLLIPIPTAIEAEIDIDPDTLNLQSKGKWITCYIWLGEEHDVADVNSSSIFLEDEIEAEQVWVDEEGQVVMAKFSRPEVREMLIEPESLGQVELTISGELTDGTLFEGTDVIRVIDKGGRK
;
A
#
# COMPACT_ATOMS: atom_id res chain seq x y z
N ALA A 1 -11.75 16.63 22.50
CA ALA A 1 -11.51 16.96 21.08
C ALA A 1 -10.02 17.26 20.92
N SER A 2 -9.39 16.60 19.94
CA SER A 2 -7.96 16.65 19.67
C SER A 2 -7.66 17.37 18.36
N ALA A 3 -8.52 17.21 17.34
CA ALA A 3 -8.34 17.80 16.02
C ALA A 3 -9.68 18.09 15.32
N ILE A 4 -9.64 18.95 14.31
CA ILE A 4 -10.75 19.32 13.43
C ILE A 4 -10.24 19.48 11.98
N ASN A 5 -10.98 19.00 10.98
CA ASN A 5 -10.66 19.22 9.56
C ASN A 5 -11.50 20.36 8.93
N ASN A 6 -11.23 20.69 7.66
CA ASN A 6 -11.90 21.79 6.95
C ASN A 6 -13.40 21.53 6.69
N SER A 7 -13.84 20.28 6.73
CA SER A 7 -15.25 19.88 6.64
C SER A 7 -15.98 20.01 7.99
N GLY A 8 -15.26 20.40 9.06
CA GLY A 8 -15.83 20.55 10.40
C GLY A 8 -15.98 19.24 11.17
N GLN A 9 -15.40 18.14 10.70
CA GLN A 9 -15.35 16.88 11.45
C GLN A 9 -14.36 17.05 12.61
N ILE A 10 -14.80 16.73 13.82
CA ILE A 10 -14.01 16.87 15.05
C ILE A 10 -13.76 15.48 15.63
N VAL A 11 -12.50 15.17 15.92
CA VAL A 11 -12.11 13.90 16.54
C VAL A 11 -11.52 14.11 17.93
N GLY A 12 -11.47 13.04 18.70
CA GLY A 12 -10.78 12.99 19.99
C GLY A 12 -11.13 11.70 20.71
N ASN A 13 -11.31 11.77 22.02
CA ASN A 13 -11.72 10.62 22.80
C ASN A 13 -12.85 10.98 23.78
N THR A 14 -13.64 9.97 24.13
CA THR A 14 -14.63 9.99 25.23
C THR A 14 -14.12 9.10 26.36
N TRP A 15 -14.65 9.30 27.57
CA TRP A 15 -14.43 8.41 28.70
C TRP A 15 -15.75 7.79 29.10
N ALA A 16 -15.77 6.45 29.24
CA ALA A 16 -16.94 5.75 29.73
C ALA A 16 -17.19 6.09 31.20
N TYR A 17 -18.33 6.72 31.49
CA TYR A 17 -18.82 6.89 32.86
C TYR A 17 -19.39 5.56 33.39
N SER A 18 -19.39 5.38 34.71
CA SER A 18 -19.91 4.18 35.35
C SER A 18 -21.36 3.89 34.93
N GLY A 19 -21.58 2.75 34.27
CA GLY A 19 -22.93 2.25 33.93
C GLY A 19 -23.18 2.00 32.44
N ASP A 20 -22.21 2.26 31.55
CA ASP A 20 -22.33 1.89 30.13
C ASP A 20 -22.22 0.35 29.96
N PRO A 21 -23.28 -0.34 29.48
CA PRO A 21 -23.24 -1.78 29.25
C PRO A 21 -22.34 -2.19 28.07
N HIS A 22 -21.85 -1.24 27.27
CA HIS A 22 -21.00 -1.46 26.11
C HIS A 22 -19.52 -1.13 26.36
N GLN A 23 -19.14 -0.66 27.57
CA GLN A 23 -17.79 -0.16 27.85
C GLN A 23 -17.27 -0.59 29.24
N PRO A 24 -16.01 -1.06 29.38
CA PRO A 24 -15.36 -1.22 30.68
C PRO A 24 -15.24 0.15 31.37
N GLN A 25 -15.43 0.21 32.69
CA GLN A 25 -15.38 1.47 33.44
C GLN A 25 -14.02 2.16 33.30
N GLY A 26 -14.03 3.44 32.93
CA GLY A 26 -12.82 4.28 32.85
C GLY A 26 -12.01 4.17 31.56
N ALA A 27 -12.44 3.33 30.61
CA ALA A 27 -11.77 3.20 29.32
C ALA A 27 -11.94 4.47 28.47
N ALA A 28 -10.87 4.87 27.79
CA ALA A 28 -10.91 5.93 26.78
C ALA A 28 -11.26 5.33 25.41
N ARG A 29 -12.17 5.96 24.68
CA ARG A 29 -12.56 5.55 23.32
C ARG A 29 -12.40 6.67 22.34
N ALA A 30 -11.71 6.39 21.24
CA ALA A 30 -11.61 7.28 20.11
C ALA A 30 -13.00 7.58 19.56
N ALA A 31 -13.27 8.85 19.27
CA ALA A 31 -14.59 9.29 18.87
C ALA A 31 -14.53 10.35 17.78
N LEU A 32 -15.51 10.28 16.87
CA LEU A 32 -15.89 11.35 15.96
C LEU A 32 -17.10 12.06 16.55
N PHE A 33 -16.97 13.35 16.86
CA PHE A 33 -17.96 14.11 17.60
C PHE A 33 -19.13 14.57 16.74
N ASP A 34 -20.33 14.46 17.31
CA ASP A 34 -21.55 15.01 16.74
C ASP A 34 -21.54 16.55 16.84
N ILE A 35 -21.40 17.20 15.69
CA ILE A 35 -21.34 18.66 15.59
C ILE A 35 -22.65 19.36 16.00
N THR A 36 -23.77 18.63 16.07
CA THR A 36 -25.05 19.19 16.53
C THR A 36 -25.07 19.37 18.06
N GLY A 37 -24.12 18.75 18.77
CA GLY A 37 -24.05 18.77 20.23
C GLY A 37 -25.13 17.94 20.92
N GLN A 38 -25.85 17.09 20.18
CA GLN A 38 -26.86 16.19 20.75
C GLN A 38 -26.24 14.98 21.46
N GLY A 39 -24.93 14.80 21.33
CA GLY A 39 -24.18 13.74 22.02
C GLY A 39 -24.16 12.41 21.28
N ASN A 40 -24.59 12.37 20.01
CA ASN A 40 -24.52 11.17 19.17
C ASN A 40 -23.11 10.97 18.60
N ASN A 41 -22.09 11.03 19.47
CA ASN A 41 -20.70 10.82 19.07
C ASN A 41 -20.54 9.39 18.55
N LEU A 42 -19.86 9.25 17.42
CA LEU A 42 -19.53 7.95 16.85
C LEU A 42 -18.30 7.40 17.58
N ASP A 43 -18.43 6.23 18.18
CA ASP A 43 -17.29 5.45 18.69
C ASP A 43 -16.51 4.89 17.49
N LEU A 44 -15.21 5.17 17.42
CA LEU A 44 -14.32 4.70 16.36
C LEU A 44 -13.74 3.31 16.68
N GLY A 45 -14.11 2.73 17.82
CA GLY A 45 -13.68 1.40 18.24
C GLY A 45 -12.25 1.36 18.76
N THR A 46 -11.70 0.16 18.79
CA THR A 46 -10.44 -0.18 19.47
C THR A 46 -9.62 -1.15 18.63
N LEU A 47 -8.41 -1.45 19.09
CA LEU A 47 -7.65 -2.64 18.71
C LEU A 47 -7.41 -3.45 19.99
N ASP A 48 -7.61 -4.76 19.94
CA ASP A 48 -7.39 -5.69 21.07
C ASP A 48 -8.07 -5.27 22.39
N ASP A 49 -9.25 -4.64 22.30
CA ASP A 49 -10.01 -4.07 23.43
C ASP A 49 -9.28 -3.00 24.28
N LEU A 50 -8.14 -2.48 23.81
CA LEU A 50 -7.34 -1.45 24.47
C LEU A 50 -8.04 -0.07 24.47
N ASP A 51 -7.57 0.86 25.30
CA ASP A 51 -7.99 2.25 25.20
C ASP A 51 -7.63 2.79 23.80
N SER A 52 -8.46 3.68 23.27
CA SER A 52 -8.24 4.29 21.96
C SER A 52 -8.33 5.82 22.01
N TYR A 53 -7.45 6.46 21.26
CA TYR A 53 -7.30 7.90 21.24
C TYR A 53 -7.13 8.38 19.79
N ALA A 54 -8.14 9.07 19.24
CA ALA A 54 -7.99 9.78 17.97
C ALA A 54 -7.24 11.10 18.20
N MET A 55 -6.10 11.27 17.54
CA MET A 55 -5.20 12.40 17.76
C MET A 55 -5.25 13.41 16.61
N SER A 56 -5.46 12.95 15.38
CA SER A 56 -5.45 13.80 14.19
C SER A 56 -6.43 13.32 13.13
N ILE A 57 -6.89 14.24 12.27
CA ILE A 57 -7.77 13.99 11.13
C ILE A 57 -7.35 14.89 9.96
N ASN A 58 -7.30 14.35 8.74
CA ASN A 58 -7.04 15.15 7.54
C ASN A 58 -8.35 15.55 6.80
N ASN A 59 -8.23 16.32 5.71
CA ASN A 59 -9.39 16.78 4.94
C ASN A 59 -10.07 15.69 4.10
N LYS A 60 -9.46 14.50 4.00
CA LYS A 60 -10.07 13.31 3.38
C LYS A 60 -10.89 12.48 4.38
N GLY A 61 -10.92 12.88 5.66
CA GLY A 61 -11.63 12.14 6.72
C GLY A 61 -10.79 11.07 7.42
N GLN A 62 -9.55 10.83 6.99
CA GLN A 62 -8.68 9.80 7.58
C GLN A 62 -8.25 10.22 9.00
N ILE A 63 -8.41 9.32 9.97
CA ILE A 63 -8.21 9.57 11.40
C ILE A 63 -7.06 8.70 11.90
N VAL A 64 -6.07 9.31 12.56
CA VAL A 64 -4.95 8.58 13.17
C VAL A 64 -4.82 8.86 14.66
N GLY A 65 -4.16 7.95 15.36
CA GLY A 65 -3.84 8.12 16.77
C GLY A 65 -3.17 6.89 17.34
N GLU A 66 -3.67 6.44 18.49
CA GLU A 66 -3.15 5.26 19.19
C GLU A 66 -4.27 4.40 19.76
N CYS A 67 -4.04 3.09 19.76
CA CYS A 67 -4.74 2.14 20.62
C CYS A 67 -3.70 1.56 21.58
N GLY A 68 -3.92 1.62 22.88
CA GLY A 68 -2.90 1.16 23.82
C GLY A 68 -3.27 1.30 25.28
N ASP A 69 -2.48 0.63 26.13
CA ASP A 69 -2.50 0.87 27.57
C ASP A 69 -1.32 1.78 27.98
N PRO A 70 -1.59 3.02 28.46
CA PRO A 70 -0.53 3.92 28.91
C PRO A 70 0.26 3.39 30.11
N ILE A 71 -0.23 2.36 30.82
CA ILE A 71 0.41 1.72 31.96
C ILE A 71 1.38 0.61 31.52
N GLU A 72 0.99 -0.20 30.53
CA GLU A 72 1.77 -1.36 30.08
C GLU A 72 2.74 -1.06 28.93
N ALA A 73 2.74 0.19 28.43
CA ALA A 73 3.52 0.62 27.27
C ALA A 73 3.28 -0.21 26.00
N ASN A 74 2.12 -0.88 25.95
CA ASN A 74 1.64 -1.60 24.78
C ASN A 74 0.69 -0.67 24.02
N SER A 75 1.27 0.21 23.21
CA SER A 75 0.53 1.10 22.33
C SER A 75 0.90 0.84 20.88
N TYR A 76 -0.10 0.90 20.02
CA TYR A 76 0.01 0.79 18.58
C TYR A 76 -0.40 2.10 17.94
N ALA A 77 0.40 2.54 16.96
CA ALA A 77 -0.02 3.59 16.05
C ALA A 77 -1.20 3.08 15.21
N THR A 78 -2.32 3.78 15.22
CA THR A 78 -3.59 3.29 14.66
C THR A 78 -4.12 4.21 13.59
N LEU A 79 -4.62 3.64 12.49
CA LEU A 79 -5.52 4.27 11.54
C LEU A 79 -6.95 3.81 11.85
N PHE A 80 -7.83 4.74 12.19
CA PHE A 80 -9.19 4.44 12.60
C PHE A 80 -10.15 4.31 11.42
N ASP A 81 -11.08 3.36 11.52
CA ASP A 81 -12.24 3.22 10.64
C ASP A 81 -13.22 4.37 10.92
N GLU A 82 -13.31 5.32 9.99
CA GLU A 82 -14.19 6.49 10.12
C GLU A 82 -15.68 6.15 10.24
N THR A 83 -16.07 4.91 9.89
CA THR A 83 -17.45 4.44 10.02
C THR A 83 -17.79 3.94 11.43
N GLY A 84 -16.79 3.71 12.28
CA GLY A 84 -16.96 3.05 13.58
C GLY A 84 -17.27 1.55 13.47
N GLY A 85 -17.05 0.94 12.30
CA GLY A 85 -17.31 -0.48 12.03
C GLY A 85 -16.33 -1.45 12.69
N GLY A 86 -15.26 -0.94 13.31
CA GLY A 86 -14.26 -1.73 14.02
C GLY A 86 -13.12 -2.24 13.14
N ASN A 87 -13.03 -1.82 11.88
CA ASN A 87 -11.93 -2.20 10.98
C ASN A 87 -10.70 -1.30 11.17
N ASN A 88 -10.35 -1.01 12.42
CA ASN A 88 -9.17 -0.22 12.74
C ASN A 88 -7.92 -0.98 12.31
N ILE A 89 -6.91 -0.26 11.82
CA ILE A 89 -5.69 -0.84 11.29
C ILE A 89 -4.53 -0.48 12.22
N ASN A 90 -3.80 -1.50 12.66
CA ASN A 90 -2.50 -1.30 13.29
C ASN A 90 -1.49 -0.91 12.21
N LEU A 91 -0.91 0.29 12.29
CA LEU A 91 0.04 0.77 11.28
C LEU A 91 1.32 -0.08 11.20
N ASN A 92 1.61 -0.90 12.21
CA ASN A 92 2.68 -1.89 12.14
C ASN A 92 2.42 -2.98 11.10
N ASP A 93 1.16 -3.26 10.77
CA ASP A 93 0.79 -4.27 9.76
C ASP A 93 0.99 -3.75 8.32
N LEU A 94 1.27 -2.46 8.15
CA LEU A 94 1.45 -1.79 6.85
C LEU A 94 2.91 -1.48 6.52
N ILE A 95 3.86 -1.88 7.37
CA ILE A 95 5.29 -1.69 7.13
C ILE A 95 6.00 -3.05 6.96
N ASP A 96 7.13 -3.05 6.26
CA ASP A 96 7.97 -4.25 6.18
C ASP A 96 8.45 -4.67 7.58
N PRO A 97 8.04 -5.85 8.09
CA PRO A 97 8.44 -6.31 9.42
C PRO A 97 9.96 -6.50 9.56
N ASN A 98 10.70 -6.67 8.46
CA ASN A 98 12.16 -6.81 8.49
C ASN A 98 12.88 -5.51 8.89
N LEU A 99 12.20 -4.37 8.83
CA LEU A 99 12.73 -3.09 9.33
C LEU A 99 12.91 -3.10 10.86
N GLY A 100 12.23 -4.02 11.57
CA GLY A 100 12.31 -4.18 13.02
C GLY A 100 11.77 -2.98 13.80
N TRP A 101 10.91 -2.17 13.19
CA TRP A 101 10.24 -1.05 13.85
C TRP A 101 8.98 -1.51 14.57
N SER A 102 8.69 -0.85 15.70
CA SER A 102 7.42 -0.91 16.39
C SER A 102 6.89 0.52 16.56
N LEU A 103 5.81 0.84 15.86
CA LEU A 103 5.17 2.15 15.83
C LEU A 103 4.17 2.26 16.98
N ASN A 104 4.39 3.20 17.90
CA ASN A 104 3.61 3.28 19.14
C ASN A 104 2.42 4.23 19.05
N TYR A 105 2.56 5.37 18.38
CA TYR A 105 1.48 6.34 18.22
C TYR A 105 1.68 7.23 16.99
N ALA A 106 0.57 7.71 16.43
CA ALA A 106 0.51 8.57 15.24
C ALA A 106 -0.20 9.90 15.56
N PRO A 107 0.50 10.93 16.07
CA PRO A 107 -0.10 12.18 16.50
C PRO A 107 -0.55 13.11 15.36
N CYS A 108 -0.13 12.88 14.12
CA CYS A 108 -0.42 13.80 13.01
C CYS A 108 -0.48 13.09 11.66
N ILE A 109 -1.45 13.53 10.85
CA ILE A 109 -1.62 13.15 9.44
C ILE A 109 -1.84 14.42 8.60
N ASN A 110 -1.34 14.43 7.36
CA ASN A 110 -1.63 15.50 6.39
C ASN A 110 -2.61 15.02 5.28
N ASP A 111 -3.01 15.93 4.39
CA ASP A 111 -3.97 15.62 3.30
C ASP A 111 -3.42 14.66 2.23
N ASN A 112 -2.10 14.46 2.18
CA ASN A 112 -1.47 13.45 1.34
C ASN A 112 -1.48 12.06 2.00
N GLY A 113 -2.05 11.93 3.20
CA GLY A 113 -2.05 10.70 3.97
C GLY A 113 -0.71 10.39 4.64
N TRP A 114 0.23 11.34 4.65
CA TRP A 114 1.51 11.14 5.34
C TRP A 114 1.30 11.23 6.84
N ILE A 115 1.85 10.25 7.56
CA ILE A 115 1.68 10.09 9.00
C ILE A 115 3.04 10.24 9.65
N VAL A 116 3.15 11.12 10.66
CA VAL A 116 4.35 11.18 11.50
C VAL A 116 4.01 10.64 12.88
N GLY A 117 5.00 10.08 13.57
CA GLY A 117 4.85 9.61 14.94
C GLY A 117 6.16 9.20 15.57
N ALA A 118 6.07 8.45 16.67
CA ALA A 118 7.23 7.88 17.34
C ALA A 118 7.06 6.38 17.58
N GLY A 119 8.18 5.67 17.45
CA GLY A 119 8.26 4.22 17.58
C GLY A 119 9.65 3.77 17.99
N TYR A 120 9.77 2.51 18.38
CA TYR A 120 11.06 1.89 18.67
C TYR A 120 11.64 1.26 17.41
N ASN A 121 12.90 1.52 17.13
CA ASN A 121 13.63 0.81 16.07
C ASN A 121 14.12 -0.57 16.54
N ALA A 122 14.78 -1.32 15.66
CA ALA A 122 15.31 -2.65 15.97
C ALA A 122 16.30 -2.70 17.15
N ALA A 123 16.90 -1.57 17.54
CA ALA A 123 17.78 -1.46 18.69
C ALA A 123 17.04 -1.13 20.01
N GLY A 124 15.72 -0.98 19.97
CA GLY A 124 14.89 -0.57 21.10
C GLY A 124 15.00 0.91 21.44
N HIS A 125 15.48 1.76 20.53
CA HIS A 125 15.53 3.21 20.73
C HIS A 125 14.27 3.89 20.19
N LEU A 126 13.70 4.78 20.99
CA LEU A 126 12.57 5.61 20.58
C LEU A 126 13.04 6.67 19.56
N HIS A 127 12.43 6.66 18.38
CA HIS A 127 12.71 7.61 17.31
C HIS A 127 11.42 8.09 16.65
N ALA A 128 11.49 9.26 16.02
CA ALA A 128 10.42 9.71 15.13
C ALA A 128 10.45 8.93 13.81
N TYR A 129 9.29 8.75 13.21
CA TYR A 129 9.13 8.15 11.87
C TYR A 129 8.22 9.02 10.99
N LEU A 130 8.29 8.77 9.68
CA LEU A 130 7.37 9.26 8.66
C LEU A 130 6.90 8.06 7.84
N LEU A 131 5.59 7.82 7.83
CA LEU A 131 4.94 6.89 6.89
C LEU A 131 4.41 7.68 5.70
N ILE A 132 4.74 7.20 4.52
CA ILE A 132 4.23 7.69 3.25
C ILE A 132 3.42 6.53 2.67
N PRO A 133 2.11 6.71 2.43
CA PRO A 133 1.32 5.70 1.73
C PRO A 133 1.98 5.39 0.39
N ILE A 134 2.18 4.10 0.12
CA ILE A 134 2.54 3.65 -1.22
C ILE A 134 1.27 3.84 -2.06
N PRO A 135 1.32 4.56 -3.19
CA PRO A 135 0.17 4.69 -4.06
C PRO A 135 -0.34 3.30 -4.44
N THR A 136 -1.64 3.07 -4.29
CA THR A 136 -2.24 1.82 -4.75
C THR A 136 -2.09 1.76 -6.26
N ALA A 137 -1.30 0.80 -6.73
CA ALA A 137 -1.19 0.53 -8.15
C ALA A 137 -2.49 -0.13 -8.65
N ILE A 138 -2.92 0.23 -9.86
CA ILE A 138 -3.93 -0.51 -10.61
C ILE A 138 -3.36 -1.92 -10.85
N GLU A 139 -4.10 -2.95 -10.44
CA GLU A 139 -3.75 -4.33 -10.74
C GLU A 139 -3.97 -4.58 -12.25
N ALA A 140 -2.88 -4.73 -12.98
CA ALA A 140 -2.89 -5.00 -14.41
C ALA A 140 -2.84 -6.51 -14.68
N GLU A 141 -3.60 -6.97 -15.68
CA GLU A 141 -3.38 -8.30 -16.24
C GLU A 141 -2.16 -8.23 -17.16
N ILE A 142 -1.23 -9.15 -16.98
CA ILE A 142 0.07 -9.19 -17.67
C ILE A 142 0.24 -10.55 -18.34
N ASP A 143 0.72 -10.54 -19.59
CA ASP A 143 1.12 -11.74 -20.33
C ASP A 143 2.49 -11.49 -20.99
N ILE A 144 3.50 -12.28 -20.64
CA ILE A 144 4.88 -12.13 -21.12
C ILE A 144 5.22 -13.24 -22.11
N ASP A 145 5.41 -12.81 -23.35
CA ASP A 145 5.77 -13.65 -24.48
C ASP A 145 7.28 -13.60 -24.79
N PRO A 146 7.98 -14.75 -24.82
CA PRO A 146 7.43 -16.10 -24.74
C PRO A 146 7.31 -16.65 -23.30
N ASP A 147 6.30 -17.50 -23.06
CA ASP A 147 6.13 -18.30 -21.82
C ASP A 147 7.35 -19.16 -21.48
N THR A 148 8.23 -19.41 -22.44
CA THR A 148 9.51 -20.10 -22.20
C THR A 148 10.68 -19.31 -22.73
N LEU A 149 11.46 -18.74 -21.80
CA LEU A 149 12.69 -18.02 -22.10
C LEU A 149 13.89 -18.97 -22.07
N ASN A 150 14.38 -19.36 -23.25
CA ASN A 150 15.69 -20.00 -23.37
C ASN A 150 16.82 -18.95 -23.33
N LEU A 151 17.70 -19.03 -22.34
CA LEU A 151 18.84 -18.12 -22.15
C LEU A 151 19.87 -18.22 -23.29
N GLN A 152 19.90 -19.33 -24.03
CA GLN A 152 20.76 -19.51 -25.22
C GLN A 152 20.15 -18.89 -26.49
N SER A 153 18.89 -18.45 -26.44
CA SER A 153 18.23 -17.82 -27.59
C SER A 153 18.82 -16.45 -27.89
N LYS A 154 18.93 -16.11 -29.18
CA LYS A 154 19.39 -14.81 -29.67
C LYS A 154 18.24 -13.94 -30.18
N GLY A 155 17.03 -14.17 -29.67
CA GLY A 155 15.89 -13.30 -29.93
C GLY A 155 16.21 -11.86 -29.52
N LYS A 156 15.58 -10.88 -30.17
CA LYS A 156 15.82 -9.47 -29.86
C LYS A 156 14.99 -9.00 -28.66
N TRP A 157 13.76 -9.48 -28.57
CA TRP A 157 12.76 -9.00 -27.62
C TRP A 157 12.11 -10.15 -26.85
N ILE A 158 11.63 -9.82 -25.67
CA ILE A 158 10.37 -10.38 -25.15
C ILE A 158 9.28 -9.33 -25.35
N THR A 159 8.02 -9.75 -25.45
CA THR A 159 6.86 -8.86 -25.57
C THR A 159 6.01 -9.05 -24.33
N CYS A 160 5.48 -7.96 -23.79
CA CYS A 160 4.53 -7.95 -22.70
C CYS A 160 3.23 -7.34 -23.20
N TYR A 161 2.11 -7.94 -22.84
CA TYR A 161 0.77 -7.43 -23.05
C TYR A 161 0.19 -6.98 -21.70
N ILE A 162 -0.41 -5.80 -21.67
CA ILE A 162 -0.86 -5.14 -20.43
C ILE A 162 -2.31 -4.69 -20.61
N TRP A 163 -3.18 -5.12 -19.70
CA TRP A 163 -4.58 -4.68 -19.58
C TRP A 163 -4.84 -4.08 -18.20
N LEU A 164 -5.60 -2.98 -18.11
CA LEU A 164 -5.84 -2.24 -16.86
C LEU A 164 -7.26 -2.43 -16.26
N GLY A 165 -8.02 -3.40 -16.77
CA GLY A 165 -9.42 -3.62 -16.40
C GLY A 165 -10.39 -2.62 -17.04
N GLU A 166 -11.70 -2.78 -16.76
CA GLU A 166 -12.76 -2.00 -17.42
C GLU A 166 -12.86 -0.53 -16.96
N GLU A 167 -12.24 -0.19 -15.82
CA GLU A 167 -12.33 1.15 -15.22
C GLU A 167 -11.24 2.12 -15.73
N HIS A 168 -10.23 1.62 -16.45
CA HIS A 168 -9.07 2.39 -16.89
C HIS A 168 -8.81 2.21 -18.38
N ASP A 169 -8.44 3.30 -19.06
CA ASP A 169 -8.11 3.27 -20.48
C ASP A 169 -6.60 3.04 -20.67
N VAL A 170 -6.23 2.01 -21.43
CA VAL A 170 -4.82 1.73 -21.77
C VAL A 170 -4.17 2.84 -22.59
N ALA A 171 -4.97 3.69 -23.25
CA ALA A 171 -4.46 4.86 -23.96
C ALA A 171 -3.89 5.93 -23.01
N ASP A 172 -4.27 5.90 -21.73
CA ASP A 172 -3.74 6.80 -20.70
C ASP A 172 -2.41 6.32 -20.12
N VAL A 173 -1.90 5.14 -20.52
CA VAL A 173 -0.59 4.64 -20.08
C VAL A 173 0.53 5.56 -20.58
N ASN A 174 1.38 6.00 -19.66
CA ASN A 174 2.59 6.71 -20.01
C ASN A 174 3.61 5.71 -20.59
N SER A 175 3.80 5.76 -21.90
CA SER A 175 4.66 4.81 -22.62
C SER A 175 6.13 4.83 -22.20
N SER A 176 6.61 5.88 -21.52
CA SER A 176 7.98 5.98 -21.04
C SER A 176 8.16 5.60 -19.56
N SER A 177 7.12 5.07 -18.91
CA SER A 177 7.20 4.62 -17.51
C SER A 177 7.03 3.11 -17.35
N ILE A 178 7.08 2.33 -18.43
CA ILE A 178 6.90 0.87 -18.35
C ILE A 178 8.25 0.18 -18.08
N PHE A 179 8.33 -0.52 -16.96
CA PHE A 179 9.52 -1.27 -16.53
C PHE A 179 9.20 -2.74 -16.26
N LEU A 180 10.20 -3.59 -16.47
CA LEU A 180 10.23 -4.98 -16.01
C LEU A 180 11.14 -5.06 -14.78
N GLU A 181 10.62 -5.61 -13.67
CA GLU A 181 11.30 -5.72 -12.36
C GLU A 181 11.86 -4.37 -11.87
N ASP A 182 11.19 -3.25 -12.20
CA ASP A 182 11.63 -1.87 -11.94
C ASP A 182 13.05 -1.52 -12.47
N GLU A 183 13.65 -2.38 -13.29
CA GLU A 183 15.04 -2.27 -13.73
C GLU A 183 15.19 -2.08 -15.24
N ILE A 184 14.41 -2.81 -16.05
CA ILE A 184 14.55 -2.82 -17.51
C ILE A 184 13.42 -2.00 -18.13
N GLU A 185 13.75 -0.86 -18.73
CA GLU A 185 12.80 0.00 -19.45
C GLU A 185 12.32 -0.67 -20.74
N ALA A 186 11.04 -0.51 -21.07
CA ALA A 186 10.49 -0.95 -22.35
C ALA A 186 11.11 -0.16 -23.53
N GLU A 187 11.72 -0.85 -24.49
CA GLU A 187 12.33 -0.23 -25.66
C GLU A 187 11.30 0.21 -26.72
N GLN A 188 10.14 -0.45 -26.76
CA GLN A 188 9.04 -0.09 -27.66
C GLN A 188 7.71 -0.30 -26.96
N VAL A 189 6.84 0.69 -27.06
CA VAL A 189 5.50 0.65 -26.46
C VAL A 189 4.50 1.19 -27.47
N TRP A 190 3.39 0.47 -27.67
CA TRP A 190 2.26 0.94 -28.46
C TRP A 190 0.96 0.30 -27.97
N VAL A 191 -0.16 0.95 -28.25
CA VAL A 191 -1.49 0.38 -28.03
C VAL A 191 -1.92 -0.32 -29.32
N ASP A 192 -2.62 -1.44 -29.19
CA ASP A 192 -3.20 -2.14 -30.32
C ASP A 192 -4.28 -1.32 -31.07
N GLU A 193 -4.74 -1.82 -32.22
CA GLU A 193 -5.68 -1.09 -33.06
C GLU A 193 -7.06 -0.91 -32.40
N GLU A 194 -7.44 -1.83 -31.49
CA GLU A 194 -8.72 -1.78 -30.78
C GLU A 194 -8.68 -0.88 -29.54
N GLY A 195 -7.50 -0.44 -29.11
CA GLY A 195 -7.34 0.41 -27.93
C GLY A 195 -7.54 -0.34 -26.62
N GLN A 196 -7.27 -1.65 -26.59
CA GLN A 196 -7.57 -2.53 -25.46
C GLN A 196 -6.34 -3.04 -24.73
N VAL A 197 -5.18 -3.08 -25.40
CA VAL A 197 -3.96 -3.64 -24.82
C VAL A 197 -2.75 -2.77 -25.13
N VAL A 198 -1.89 -2.56 -24.12
CA VAL A 198 -0.55 -2.02 -24.36
C VAL A 198 0.40 -3.17 -24.65
N MET A 199 1.14 -3.05 -25.75
CA MET A 199 2.22 -3.96 -26.10
C MET A 199 3.55 -3.27 -25.79
N ALA A 200 4.32 -3.85 -24.88
CA ALA A 200 5.66 -3.39 -24.52
C ALA A 200 6.72 -4.41 -24.95
N LYS A 201 7.85 -3.96 -25.50
CA LYS A 201 8.99 -4.83 -25.83
C LYS A 201 10.18 -4.50 -24.97
N PHE A 202 10.72 -5.54 -24.32
CA PHE A 202 11.92 -5.45 -23.48
C PHE A 202 13.10 -6.15 -24.13
N SER A 203 14.28 -5.57 -23.97
CA SER A 203 15.54 -6.09 -24.49
C SER A 203 15.81 -7.49 -23.95
N ARG A 204 15.73 -8.49 -24.83
CA ARG A 204 15.98 -9.88 -24.41
C ARG A 204 17.40 -10.10 -23.86
N PRO A 205 18.46 -9.43 -24.38
CA PRO A 205 19.78 -9.50 -23.76
C PRO A 205 19.81 -9.02 -22.30
N GLU A 206 19.11 -7.94 -21.96
CA GLU A 206 19.07 -7.40 -20.59
C GLU A 206 18.27 -8.33 -19.67
N VAL A 207 17.09 -8.79 -20.11
CA VAL A 207 16.28 -9.77 -19.37
C VAL A 207 17.06 -11.06 -19.10
N ARG A 208 17.87 -11.50 -20.06
CA ARG A 208 18.74 -12.67 -19.87
C ARG A 208 19.84 -12.40 -18.84
N GLU A 209 20.42 -11.22 -18.82
CA GLU A 209 21.47 -10.85 -17.86
C GLU A 209 20.90 -10.83 -16.44
N MET A 210 19.67 -10.34 -16.27
CA MET A 210 18.92 -10.39 -15.01
C MET A 210 18.64 -11.85 -14.56
N LEU A 211 18.31 -12.75 -15.49
CA LEU A 211 17.89 -14.14 -15.20
C LEU A 211 19.01 -15.18 -15.34
N ILE A 212 20.28 -14.77 -15.30
CA ILE A 212 21.41 -15.69 -15.55
C ILE A 212 21.74 -16.58 -14.35
N GLU A 213 21.32 -16.19 -13.15
CA GLU A 213 21.66 -16.91 -11.92
C GLU A 213 20.93 -18.26 -11.85
N PRO A 214 21.56 -19.32 -11.29
CA PRO A 214 20.99 -20.67 -11.29
C PRO A 214 19.62 -20.80 -10.62
N GLU A 215 19.33 -19.95 -9.63
CA GLU A 215 18.04 -19.83 -8.95
C GLU A 215 16.91 -19.36 -9.89
N SER A 216 17.25 -18.67 -10.98
CA SER A 216 16.30 -18.22 -11.99
C SER A 216 15.95 -19.32 -13.01
N LEU A 217 16.39 -20.58 -12.83
CA LEU A 217 15.97 -21.71 -13.65
C LEU A 217 14.67 -22.34 -13.15
N GLY A 218 13.66 -22.43 -14.02
CA GLY A 218 12.36 -23.00 -13.65
C GLY A 218 11.23 -22.04 -13.94
N GLN A 219 10.24 -21.99 -13.06
CA GLN A 219 9.17 -20.98 -13.11
C GLN A 219 9.67 -19.73 -12.40
N VAL A 220 9.59 -18.59 -13.06
CA VAL A 220 9.99 -17.29 -12.53
C VAL A 220 8.81 -16.36 -12.71
N GLU A 221 8.34 -15.79 -11.61
CA GLU A 221 7.37 -14.70 -11.62
C GLU A 221 8.13 -13.41 -11.96
N LEU A 222 7.58 -12.66 -12.90
CA LEU A 222 8.10 -11.38 -13.37
C LEU A 222 7.05 -10.30 -13.19
N THR A 223 7.49 -9.12 -12.78
CA THR A 223 6.65 -7.96 -12.48
C THR A 223 6.81 -6.89 -13.56
N ILE A 224 5.69 -6.35 -14.00
CA ILE A 224 5.62 -5.20 -14.91
C ILE A 224 4.98 -4.06 -14.13
N SER A 225 5.66 -2.92 -14.12
CA SER A 225 5.20 -1.70 -13.47
C SER A 225 5.12 -0.55 -14.46
N GLY A 226 4.29 0.45 -14.13
CA GLY A 226 4.31 1.72 -14.81
C GLY A 226 3.31 2.73 -14.27
N GLU A 227 3.08 3.79 -15.04
CA GLU A 227 2.21 4.90 -14.64
C GLU A 227 1.26 5.29 -15.76
N LEU A 228 0.07 5.75 -15.39
CA LEU A 228 -0.81 6.52 -16.26
C LEU A 228 -0.31 7.97 -16.38
N THR A 229 -0.82 8.70 -17.36
CA THR A 229 -0.49 10.11 -17.60
C THR A 229 -0.89 11.05 -16.46
N ASP A 230 -1.82 10.63 -15.59
CA ASP A 230 -2.20 11.35 -14.37
C ASP A 230 -1.33 11.02 -13.14
N GLY A 231 -0.37 10.11 -13.30
CA GLY A 231 0.53 9.64 -12.24
C GLY A 231 0.00 8.46 -11.43
N THR A 232 -1.17 7.91 -11.78
CA THR A 232 -1.67 6.67 -11.16
C THR A 232 -0.75 5.51 -11.54
N LEU A 233 -0.24 4.78 -10.55
CA LEU A 233 0.62 3.62 -10.79
C LEU A 233 -0.20 2.42 -11.28
N PHE A 234 0.41 1.52 -12.04
CA PHE A 234 -0.12 0.18 -12.30
C PHE A 234 0.98 -0.87 -12.14
N GLU A 235 0.60 -2.08 -11.77
CA GLU A 235 1.50 -3.21 -11.59
C GLU A 235 0.76 -4.51 -11.92
N GLY A 236 1.46 -5.48 -12.50
CA GLY A 236 0.97 -6.85 -12.58
C GLY A 236 2.12 -7.84 -12.77
N THR A 237 1.83 -9.13 -12.61
CA THR A 237 2.82 -10.18 -12.71
C THR A 237 2.43 -11.25 -13.73
N ASP A 238 3.45 -11.91 -14.29
CA ASP A 238 3.28 -13.13 -15.09
C ASP A 238 4.40 -14.13 -14.77
N VAL A 239 4.12 -15.42 -14.93
CA VAL A 239 5.06 -16.50 -14.64
C VAL A 239 5.56 -17.14 -15.93
N ILE A 240 6.85 -16.93 -16.24
CA ILE A 240 7.51 -17.56 -17.37
C ILE A 240 8.39 -18.73 -16.95
N ARG A 241 8.63 -19.64 -17.89
CA ARG A 241 9.59 -20.74 -17.72
C ARG A 241 10.97 -20.39 -18.28
N VAL A 242 11.97 -20.26 -17.43
CA VAL A 242 13.36 -20.02 -17.83
C VAL A 242 14.12 -21.35 -17.97
N ILE A 243 14.86 -21.50 -19.08
CA ILE A 243 15.70 -22.67 -19.35
C ILE A 243 17.08 -22.27 -19.86
N ASP A 244 18.10 -23.03 -19.47
CA ASP A 244 19.44 -22.99 -20.07
C ASP A 244 19.72 -24.31 -20.81
N LYS A 245 19.14 -24.46 -22.00
CA LYS A 245 19.36 -25.65 -22.85
C LYS A 245 19.76 -25.22 -24.26
N GLY A 246 20.95 -25.63 -24.68
CA GLY A 246 21.37 -25.52 -26.07
C GLY A 246 20.40 -26.29 -26.98
N GLY A 247 19.77 -25.59 -27.92
CA GLY A 247 18.88 -26.22 -28.89
C GLY A 247 19.64 -27.26 -29.72
N ARG A 248 19.32 -28.55 -29.53
CA ARG A 248 19.68 -29.59 -30.49
C ARG A 248 18.76 -29.46 -31.70
N LYS A 249 19.31 -29.07 -32.84
CA LYS A 249 18.86 -29.57 -34.14
C LYS A 249 19.78 -30.71 -34.55
#